data_AF-A0A2C5YJ80-F1
#
_entry.id   AF-A0A2C5YJ80-F1
#
_cell.length_a   1.000
_cell.length_b   1.000
_cell.length_c   1.000
_cell.angle_alpha   90.00
_cell.angle_beta   90.00
_cell.angle_gamma   90.00
#
_symmetry.space_group_name_H-M   'P 1'
#
loop_
_entity.id
_entity.type
_entity.pdbx_description
1 polymer ?
#
loop_
_entity_poly.entity_id
_entity_poly.type
_entity_poly.pdbx_seq_one_letter_code
_entity_poly.pdbx_strand_id
1 'polypeptide(L)'
;MLSLRAYSPLPNVFAPAANPAATANGQHQAMIAELAKQTGMVPEYCEMCLSQVEWQFDKALVIFNEKRAELPAEAFASAHS
;
A
#
# COMPACT_ATOMS: atom_id res chain seq x y z
N MET A 1 -15.54 47.83 28.71
CA MET A 1 -15.95 47.45 27.33
C MET A 1 -15.29 46.10 27.02
N LEU A 2 -16.10 45.07 26.81
CA LEU A 2 -15.70 43.66 26.65
C LEU A 2 -15.03 43.43 25.29
N SER A 3 -13.72 43.16 25.26
CA SER A 3 -13.02 42.70 24.06
C SER A 3 -13.05 41.18 23.98
N LEU A 4 -14.14 40.63 23.42
CA LEU A 4 -14.28 39.21 23.13
C LEU A 4 -13.92 38.90 21.67
N ARG A 5 -12.78 38.23 21.51
CA ARG A 5 -12.55 37.06 20.63
C ARG A 5 -13.36 36.96 19.33
N ALA A 6 -12.69 37.26 18.22
CA ALA A 6 -12.99 36.62 16.93
C ALA A 6 -11.69 36.27 16.20
N TYR A 7 -10.81 35.52 16.87
CA TYR A 7 -9.79 34.74 16.17
C TYR A 7 -10.49 33.47 15.67
N SER A 8 -11.04 33.53 14.46
CA SER A 8 -11.49 32.34 13.73
C SER A 8 -10.42 32.00 12.70
N PRO A 9 -9.45 31.12 13.03
CA PRO A 9 -8.65 30.49 11.98
C PRO A 9 -9.63 29.64 11.16
N LEU A 10 -9.83 30.05 9.91
CA LEU A 10 -10.60 29.30 8.93
C LEU A 10 -10.12 27.84 8.94
N PRO A 11 -11.03 26.85 8.92
CA PRO A 11 -10.64 25.46 8.88
C PRO A 11 -9.81 25.24 7.62
N ASN A 12 -8.60 24.72 7.83
CA ASN A 12 -7.63 24.36 6.82
C ASN A 12 -8.23 23.32 5.85
N VAL A 13 -8.77 23.79 4.72
CA VAL A 13 -9.29 22.96 3.61
C VAL A 13 -8.17 22.22 2.84
N PHE A 14 -6.90 22.51 3.15
CA PHE A 14 -5.73 21.84 2.56
C PHE A 14 -5.21 20.63 3.35
N ALA A 15 -6.00 20.07 4.26
CA ALA A 15 -5.66 18.78 4.83
C ALA A 15 -6.16 17.68 3.87
N PRO A 16 -5.30 16.83 3.27
CA PRO A 16 -5.79 15.53 2.86
C PRO A 16 -6.35 14.90 4.14
N ALA A 17 -7.66 14.67 4.16
CA ALA A 17 -8.32 13.97 5.24
C ALA A 17 -7.62 12.62 5.38
N ALA A 18 -6.70 12.53 6.34
CA ALA A 18 -6.13 11.28 6.80
C ALA A 18 -7.26 10.56 7.54
N ASN A 19 -8.15 9.95 6.76
CA ASN A 19 -9.09 8.98 7.24
C ASN A 19 -8.23 7.84 7.82
N PRO A 20 -8.28 7.52 9.12
CA PRO A 20 -7.46 6.44 9.68
C PRO A 20 -7.77 5.06 9.04
N ALA A 21 -8.91 4.92 8.36
CA ALA A 21 -9.24 3.76 7.51
C ALA A 21 -8.54 3.77 6.13
N ALA A 22 -8.15 4.94 5.62
CA ALA A 22 -7.38 5.08 4.37
C ALA A 22 -5.87 4.83 4.60
N THR A 23 -5.37 5.00 5.83
CA THR A 23 -3.97 4.74 6.17
C THR A 23 -3.62 3.25 6.09
N ALA A 24 -4.51 2.37 6.59
CA ALA A 24 -4.32 0.92 6.49
C ALA A 24 -4.33 0.44 5.03
N ASN A 25 -5.29 0.93 4.24
CA ASN A 25 -5.39 0.57 2.82
C ASN A 25 -4.21 1.14 2.01
N GLY A 26 -3.75 2.35 2.32
CA GLY A 26 -2.58 2.96 1.69
C GLY A 26 -1.26 2.24 2.02
N GLN A 27 -1.09 1.77 3.27
CA GLN A 27 0.09 0.99 3.66
C GLN A 27 0.16 -0.34 2.89
N HIS A 28 -0.97 -1.02 2.78
CA HIS A 28 -1.09 -2.28 2.05
C HIS A 28 -0.76 -2.09 0.57
N GLN A 29 -1.35 -1.08 -0.08
CA GLN A 29 -1.03 -0.74 -1.46
C GLN A 29 0.45 -0.38 -1.66
N ALA A 30 1.07 0.32 -0.71
CA ALA A 30 2.50 0.62 -0.78
C ALA A 30 3.36 -0.65 -0.72
N MET A 31 3.04 -1.62 0.15
CA MET A 31 3.74 -2.90 0.22
C MET A 31 3.55 -3.73 -1.05
N ILE A 32 2.34 -3.77 -1.59
CA ILE A 32 2.00 -4.44 -2.85
C ILE A 32 2.83 -3.87 -3.99
N ALA A 33 2.85 -2.53 -4.13
CA ALA A 33 3.60 -1.85 -5.18
C ALA A 33 5.12 -2.09 -5.04
N GLU A 34 5.66 -2.08 -3.82
CA GLU A 34 7.08 -2.37 -3.58
C GLU A 34 7.42 -3.83 -3.91
N LEU A 35 6.56 -4.78 -3.55
CA LEU A 35 6.80 -6.19 -3.86
C LEU A 35 6.74 -6.40 -5.38
N ALA A 36 5.73 -5.83 -6.06
CA ALA A 36 5.59 -5.85 -7.50
C ALA A 36 6.83 -5.29 -8.21
N LYS A 37 7.37 -4.17 -7.71
CA LYS A 37 8.60 -3.55 -8.24
C LYS A 37 9.85 -4.40 -8.03
N GLN A 38 10.00 -5.04 -6.87
CA GLN A 38 11.18 -5.87 -6.57
C GLN A 38 11.17 -7.22 -7.31
N THR A 39 9.98 -7.77 -7.51
CA THR A 39 9.78 -9.13 -8.04
C THR A 39 9.45 -9.15 -9.52
N GLY A 40 8.95 -8.04 -10.07
CA GLY A 40 8.38 -7.96 -11.41
C GLY A 40 6.99 -8.58 -11.52
N MET A 41 6.36 -8.95 -10.40
CA MET A 41 5.02 -9.50 -10.39
C MET A 41 3.94 -8.44 -10.46
N VAL A 42 2.73 -8.88 -10.81
CA VAL A 42 1.53 -8.05 -10.80
C VAL A 42 1.06 -7.78 -9.36
N PRO A 43 0.44 -6.61 -9.10
CA PRO A 43 0.01 -6.21 -7.76
C PRO A 43 -1.02 -7.19 -7.15
N GLU A 44 -1.85 -7.83 -7.97
CA GLU A 44 -2.85 -8.82 -7.52
C GLU A 44 -2.20 -10.04 -6.84
N TYR A 45 -1.13 -10.59 -7.45
CA TYR A 45 -0.37 -11.68 -6.85
C TYR A 45 0.46 -11.23 -5.64
N CYS A 46 0.92 -9.99 -5.65
CA CYS A 46 1.65 -9.41 -4.54
C CYS A 46 0.78 -9.26 -3.28
N GLU A 47 -0.47 -8.81 -3.43
CA GLU A 47 -1.46 -8.78 -2.35
C GLU A 47 -1.69 -10.18 -1.78
N MET A 48 -1.86 -11.16 -2.66
CA MET A 48 -2.11 -12.54 -2.27
C MET A 48 -0.91 -13.16 -1.52
N CYS A 49 0.32 -12.81 -1.89
CA CYS A 49 1.53 -13.21 -1.17
C CYS A 49 1.62 -12.51 0.20
N LEU A 50 1.41 -11.19 0.24
CA LEU A 50 1.44 -10.40 1.48
C LEU A 50 0.39 -10.86 2.47
N SER A 51 -0.83 -11.14 2.01
CA SER A 51 -1.93 -11.61 2.85
C SER A 51 -1.62 -12.97 3.51
N GLN A 52 -0.95 -13.88 2.81
CA GLN A 52 -0.55 -15.19 3.35
C GLN A 52 0.54 -15.11 4.44
N VAL A 53 1.36 -14.05 4.42
CA VAL A 53 2.41 -13.83 5.40
C VAL A 53 2.05 -12.74 6.41
N GLU A 54 0.75 -12.48 6.61
CA GLU A 54 0.26 -11.47 7.56
C GLU A 54 0.81 -10.06 7.29
N TRP A 55 0.95 -9.71 6.01
CA TRP A 55 1.52 -8.45 5.50
C TRP A 55 2.99 -8.21 5.88
N GLN A 56 3.74 -9.29 6.14
CA GLN A 56 5.18 -9.22 6.40
C GLN A 56 5.98 -9.17 5.10
N PHE A 57 6.41 -7.98 4.70
CA PHE A 57 7.14 -7.75 3.45
C PHE A 57 8.41 -8.62 3.31
N ASP A 58 9.19 -8.75 4.39
CA ASP A 58 10.41 -9.57 4.42
C ASP A 58 10.11 -11.05 4.14
N LYS A 59 9.06 -11.59 4.80
CA LYS A 59 8.60 -12.96 4.56
C LYS A 59 8.02 -13.14 3.17
N ALA A 60 7.28 -12.14 2.67
CA ALA A 60 6.69 -12.20 1.33
C ALA A 60 7.77 -12.33 0.27
N LEU A 61 8.90 -11.63 0.41
CA LEU A 61 10.04 -11.75 -0.50
C LEU A 61 10.69 -13.12 -0.46
N VAL A 62 10.87 -13.70 0.73
CA VAL A 62 11.43 -15.06 0.88
C VAL A 62 10.50 -16.09 0.24
N ILE A 63 9.21 -16.08 0.59
CA ILE A 63 8.21 -17.01 0.04
C ILE A 63 8.06 -16.81 -1.47
N PHE A 64 8.07 -15.57 -1.94
CA PHE A 64 8.09 -15.30 -3.37
C PHE A 64 9.31 -15.92 -4.01
N ASN A 65 10.53 -15.75 -3.48
CA ASN A 65 11.74 -16.30 -4.09
C ASN A 65 11.68 -17.83 -4.21
N GLU A 66 11.21 -18.49 -3.14
CA GLU A 66 11.00 -19.94 -3.09
C GLU A 66 9.97 -20.39 -4.14
N LYS A 67 8.84 -19.67 -4.24
CA LYS A 67 7.76 -19.99 -5.17
C LYS A 67 7.93 -19.38 -6.55
N ARG A 68 8.94 -18.54 -6.79
CA ARG A 68 9.10 -17.77 -8.04
C ARG A 68 9.20 -18.68 -9.25
N ALA A 69 9.87 -19.82 -9.08
CA ALA A 69 9.98 -20.84 -10.11
C ALA A 69 8.67 -21.61 -10.36
N GLU A 70 7.78 -21.63 -9.37
CA GLU A 70 6.45 -22.27 -9.44
C GLU A 70 5.36 -21.30 -9.91
N LEU A 71 5.61 -19.99 -9.88
CA LEU A 71 4.62 -18.98 -10.24
C LEU A 71 4.38 -18.98 -11.77
N PRO A 72 3.11 -18.95 -12.20
CA PRO A 72 2.77 -18.93 -13.62
C PRO A 72 3.24 -17.62 -14.28
N ALA A 73 3.45 -17.65 -15.59
CA ALA A 73 3.83 -16.46 -16.37
C ALA A 73 2.82 -15.31 -16.22
N GLU A 74 1.56 -15.63 -15.92
CA GLU A 74 0.48 -14.68 -15.61
C GLU A 74 0.81 -13.80 -14.40
N ALA A 75 1.51 -14.33 -13.40
CA ALA A 75 1.94 -13.56 -12.22
C ALA A 75 2.94 -12.46 -12.57
N PHE A 76 3.56 -12.51 -13.76
CA PHE A 76 4.51 -11.52 -14.28
C PHE A 76 3.97 -10.77 -15.51
N ALA A 77 2.75 -11.06 -15.94
CA ALA A 77 2.22 -10.62 -17.24
C ALA A 77 1.70 -9.17 -17.27
N SER A 78 1.51 -8.48 -16.13
CA SER A 78 1.00 -7.10 -16.09
C SER A 78 2.10 -6.03 -15.99
N ALA A 79 3.28 -6.25 -16.57
CA ALA A 79 4.27 -5.18 -16.79
C ALA A 79 4.12 -4.47 -18.16
N HIS A 80 3.03 -4.69 -18.90
CA HIS A 80 2.78 -4.03 -20.18
C HIS A 80 1.32 -3.61 -20.36
N SER A 81 1.03 -2.33 -20.05
CA SER A 81 0.00 -1.50 -20.70
C SER A 81 0.48 -0.06 -20.69
#